data_AF-A0A7W9E1A2-F1
#
_entry.id   AF-A0A7W9E1A2-F1
#
_cell.length_a   1.000
_cell.length_b   1.000
_cell.length_c   1.000
_cell.angle_alpha   90.00
_cell.angle_beta   90.00
_cell.angle_gamma   90.00
#
_symmetry.space_group_name_H-M   'P 1'
#
loop_
_entity.id
_entity.type
_entity.pdbx_description
1 polymer ?
#
loop_
_entity_poly.entity_id
_entity_poly.type
_entity_poly.pdbx_seq_one_letter_code
_entity_poly.pdbx_strand_id
1 'polypeptide(L)'
;MRRLQGIKNTWKLSLLLISLISCSHPKDKVYQAELFTEKTALNTAAKSTVQLFKRLTLTSKKEELIGGIFGRKGHMSWNIINYRDTTIHFNPNLKNLVEDYQSDETPLYNFYTIYYLNPQKTAFLADMPGPSHISSRVFVFCEQPNGLNVYRIERPVQEQISSGDENIYMGISKIGGNLLLVNNDYIFNQRIGKAYLIPRPDPKERMQADFTTLSPDGKTAVFNAKGSSTDRFDYIYQFHYPSGKFETDSIPSDQYQSPLPDKKKKWPETHYDWHRDANGRMFLKPKAAFN
;
A
#
# COMPACT_ATOMS: atom_id res chain seq x y z
N MET A 1 -17.07 -55.62 71.27
CA MET A 1 -17.03 -55.56 69.79
C MET A 1 -18.29 -54.83 69.32
N ARG A 2 -18.21 -53.52 69.10
CA ARG A 2 -18.21 -52.85 67.78
C ARG A 2 -19.35 -53.28 66.84
N ARG A 3 -20.39 -52.43 66.71
CA ARG A 3 -20.71 -51.71 65.45
C ARG A 3 -21.81 -50.66 65.67
N LEU A 4 -21.50 -49.46 65.21
CA LEU A 4 -22.35 -48.26 65.11
C LEU A 4 -23.04 -48.20 63.73
N GLN A 5 -24.00 -47.27 63.62
CA GLN A 5 -24.53 -46.58 62.43
C GLN A 5 -25.77 -47.22 61.76
N GLY A 6 -26.77 -46.46 61.29
CA GLY A 6 -26.69 -45.07 60.86
C GLY A 6 -28.01 -44.28 60.90
N ILE A 7 -27.83 -42.98 61.13
CA ILE A 7 -28.80 -41.90 61.02
C ILE A 7 -28.98 -41.58 59.52
N LYS A 8 -30.22 -41.57 59.05
CA LYS A 8 -30.58 -41.11 57.70
C LYS A 8 -30.77 -39.59 57.73
N ASN A 9 -29.76 -38.84 57.32
CA ASN A 9 -29.91 -37.42 56.99
C ASN A 9 -29.85 -37.24 55.47
N THR A 10 -31.01 -36.94 54.89
CA THR A 10 -31.20 -36.52 53.50
C THR A 10 -30.66 -35.10 53.32
N TRP A 11 -29.53 -34.96 52.65
CA TRP A 11 -28.99 -33.67 52.21
C TRP A 11 -29.68 -33.24 50.90
N LYS A 12 -30.30 -32.07 50.93
CA LYS A 12 -30.81 -31.37 49.74
C LYS A 12 -29.62 -30.92 48.89
N LEU A 13 -29.53 -31.44 47.67
CA LEU A 13 -28.59 -30.97 46.66
C LEU A 13 -29.13 -29.66 46.07
N SER A 14 -28.58 -28.52 46.49
CA SER A 14 -28.79 -27.25 45.81
C SER A 14 -27.89 -27.21 44.56
N LEU A 15 -28.48 -27.39 43.38
CA LEU A 15 -27.80 -27.11 42.11
C LEU A 15 -27.70 -25.59 41.94
N LEU A 16 -26.51 -25.04 42.22
CA LEU A 16 -26.12 -23.72 41.76
C LEU A 16 -25.88 -23.79 40.24
N LEU A 17 -26.82 -23.27 39.45
CA LEU A 17 -26.57 -22.92 38.05
C LEU A 17 -25.60 -21.73 38.03
N ILE A 18 -24.31 -21.99 37.86
CA ILE A 18 -23.34 -20.96 37.50
C ILE A 18 -23.54 -20.70 36.01
N SER A 19 -24.28 -19.64 35.68
CA SER A 19 -24.32 -19.07 34.34
C SER A 19 -22.95 -18.46 34.04
N LEU A 20 -22.07 -19.24 33.41
CA LEU A 20 -20.85 -18.74 32.79
C LEU A 20 -21.25 -17.88 31.59
N ILE A 21 -21.47 -16.59 31.84
CA ILE A 21 -21.39 -15.56 30.80
C ILE A 21 -19.90 -15.48 30.45
N SER A 22 -19.48 -16.32 29.52
CA SER A 22 -18.21 -16.16 28.83
C SER A 22 -18.30 -14.83 28.10
N CYS A 23 -17.65 -13.80 28.64
CA CYS A 23 -17.17 -12.68 27.85
C CYS A 23 -16.24 -13.27 26.79
N SER A 24 -16.80 -13.65 25.65
CA SER A 24 -16.01 -14.05 24.50
C SER A 24 -15.21 -12.83 24.08
N HIS A 25 -13.90 -12.83 24.40
CA HIS A 25 -12.98 -11.91 23.75
C HIS A 25 -13.20 -11.99 22.23
N PRO A 26 -13.18 -10.86 21.50
CA PRO A 26 -13.29 -10.88 20.06
C PRO A 26 -12.28 -11.88 19.51
N LYS A 27 -12.75 -12.81 18.68
CA LYS A 27 -11.88 -13.83 18.09
C LYS A 27 -10.87 -13.14 17.19
N ASP A 28 -9.62 -13.03 17.65
CA ASP A 28 -8.53 -12.51 16.84
C ASP A 28 -8.35 -13.40 15.61
N LYS A 29 -8.59 -12.83 14.42
CA LYS A 29 -8.38 -13.50 13.14
C LYS A 29 -7.09 -12.97 12.52
N VAL A 30 -6.09 -13.84 12.39
CA VAL A 30 -4.87 -13.53 11.66
C VAL A 30 -5.11 -13.70 10.17
N TYR A 31 -4.92 -12.64 9.39
CA TYR A 31 -5.05 -12.66 7.94
C TYR A 31 -3.70 -12.97 7.28
N GLN A 32 -3.68 -13.89 6.33
CA GLN A 32 -2.53 -14.11 5.44
C GLN A 32 -2.68 -13.24 4.19
N ALA A 33 -1.60 -12.61 3.75
CA ALA A 33 -1.62 -11.76 2.57
C ALA A 33 -1.23 -12.54 1.30
N GLU A 34 -2.08 -12.46 0.29
CA GLU A 34 -1.82 -12.98 -1.07
C GLU A 34 -1.05 -11.95 -1.91
N LEU A 35 -0.50 -12.33 -3.06
CA LEU A 35 0.10 -11.36 -3.98
C LEU A 35 -1.00 -10.55 -4.68
N PHE A 36 -0.89 -9.23 -4.67
CA PHE A 36 -1.80 -8.36 -5.40
C PHE A 36 -1.58 -8.47 -6.92
N THR A 37 -2.67 -8.41 -7.69
CA THR A 37 -2.63 -8.27 -9.16
C THR A 37 -3.65 -7.24 -9.63
N GLU A 38 -3.49 -6.69 -10.82
CA GLU A 38 -4.44 -5.75 -11.42
C GLU A 38 -5.83 -6.35 -11.69
N LYS A 39 -5.94 -7.69 -11.61
CA LYS A 39 -7.20 -8.45 -11.73
C LYS A 39 -7.96 -8.55 -10.42
N THR A 40 -7.35 -8.18 -9.28
CA THR A 40 -8.01 -8.21 -7.98
C THR A 40 -9.24 -7.30 -8.00
N ALA A 41 -10.41 -7.88 -7.70
CA ALA A 41 -11.67 -7.14 -7.67
C ALA A 41 -11.68 -6.21 -6.45
N LEU A 42 -11.53 -4.91 -6.69
CA LEU A 42 -11.59 -3.91 -5.63
C LEU A 42 -13.03 -3.44 -5.35
N ASN A 43 -13.97 -3.63 -6.29
CA ASN A 43 -15.37 -3.25 -6.14
C ASN A 43 -16.24 -4.47 -5.94
N THR A 44 -16.25 -5.01 -4.73
CA THR A 44 -17.24 -6.03 -4.37
C THR A 44 -18.50 -5.30 -3.92
N ALA A 45 -19.66 -5.64 -4.51
CA ALA A 45 -20.92 -5.02 -4.15
C ALA A 45 -21.19 -5.25 -2.66
N ALA A 46 -21.20 -4.16 -1.87
CA ALA A 46 -21.55 -4.27 -0.47
C ALA A 46 -23.00 -4.77 -0.37
N LYS A 47 -23.18 -5.96 0.22
CA LYS A 47 -24.52 -6.53 0.45
C LYS A 47 -25.35 -5.71 1.44
N SER A 48 -24.72 -4.78 2.16
CA SER A 48 -25.37 -3.88 3.10
C SER A 48 -24.95 -2.43 2.86
N THR A 49 -25.81 -1.50 3.28
CA THR A 49 -25.54 -0.06 3.32
C THR A 49 -24.62 0.35 4.48
N VAL A 50 -24.21 -0.60 5.31
CA VAL A 50 -23.34 -0.35 6.46
C VAL A 50 -21.92 -0.14 5.97
N GLN A 51 -21.29 0.95 6.42
CA GLN A 51 -19.90 1.22 6.13
C GLN A 51 -19.03 0.06 6.67
N LEU A 52 -18.39 -0.68 5.77
CA LEU A 52 -17.61 -1.87 6.12
C LEU A 52 -16.31 -1.53 6.83
N PHE A 53 -15.55 -0.56 6.31
CA PHE A 53 -14.30 -0.10 6.90
C PHE A 53 -14.43 1.29 7.51
N LYS A 54 -14.18 1.41 8.81
CA LYS A 54 -14.14 2.68 9.53
C LYS A 54 -12.73 2.96 10.01
N ARG A 55 -12.13 4.04 9.49
CA ARG A 55 -10.87 4.59 9.99
C ARG A 55 -11.10 5.34 11.29
N LEU A 56 -10.29 5.05 12.30
CA LEU A 56 -10.17 5.84 13.53
C LEU A 56 -8.72 6.27 13.68
N THR A 57 -8.50 7.53 14.02
CA THR A 57 -7.17 8.04 14.36
C THR A 57 -7.08 8.14 15.88
N LEU A 58 -6.11 7.46 16.46
CA LEU A 58 -5.83 7.47 17.88
C LEU A 58 -4.60 8.34 18.14
N THR A 59 -4.59 9.03 19.26
CA THR A 59 -3.48 9.88 19.70
C THR A 59 -3.09 9.48 21.12
N SER A 60 -1.81 9.23 21.35
CA SER A 60 -1.27 8.92 22.67
C SER A 60 -1.55 10.06 23.63
N LYS A 61 -1.94 9.75 24.87
CA LYS A 61 -2.06 10.75 25.93
C LYS A 61 -0.69 11.21 26.47
N LYS A 62 0.37 10.44 26.19
CA LYS A 62 1.73 10.73 26.63
C LYS A 62 2.49 11.44 25.51
N GLU A 63 3.23 12.49 25.87
CA GLU A 63 4.18 13.11 24.96
C GLU A 63 5.44 12.25 24.83
N GLU A 64 5.90 12.08 23.60
CA GLU A 64 7.09 11.33 23.25
C GLU A 64 7.94 12.16 22.29
N LEU A 65 9.22 11.79 22.17
CA LEU A 65 10.14 12.47 21.25
C LEU A 65 9.91 11.92 19.83
N ILE A 66 9.29 12.72 18.97
CA ILE A 66 8.97 12.34 17.58
C ILE A 66 10.06 12.87 16.65
N GLY A 67 10.70 11.98 15.87
CA GLY A 67 11.70 12.36 14.86
C GLY A 67 13.17 12.11 15.25
N GLY A 68 13.44 11.24 16.23
CA GLY A 68 14.80 10.83 16.60
C GLY A 68 15.58 11.92 17.36
N ILE A 69 16.91 11.95 17.18
CA ILE A 69 17.84 12.82 17.93
C ILE A 69 17.61 14.34 17.74
N PHE A 70 16.88 14.74 16.69
CA PHE A 70 16.44 16.13 16.46
C PHE A 70 14.93 16.30 16.59
N GLY A 71 14.27 15.33 17.24
CA GLY A 71 12.82 15.27 17.36
C GLY A 71 12.22 16.34 18.25
N ARG A 72 10.91 16.56 18.09
CA ARG A 72 10.13 17.44 18.96
C ARG A 72 9.29 16.60 19.90
N LYS A 73 9.05 17.10 21.12
CA LYS A 73 8.04 16.50 22.00
C LYS A 73 6.67 16.67 21.36
N GLY A 74 5.90 15.59 21.31
CA GLY A 74 4.55 15.62 20.81
C GLY A 74 3.83 14.31 21.08
N HIS A 75 2.52 14.30 20.80
CA HIS A 75 1.71 13.10 20.94
C HIS A 75 1.79 12.25 19.67
N MET A 76 2.19 10.99 19.80
CA MET A 76 2.13 10.05 18.68
C MET A 76 0.69 9.82 18.27
N SER A 77 0.42 9.84 16.96
CA SER A 77 -0.88 9.50 16.40
C SER A 77 -0.75 8.38 15.37
N TRP A 78 -1.71 7.47 15.34
CA TRP A 78 -1.75 6.35 14.42
C TRP A 78 -3.18 6.06 13.98
N ASN A 79 -3.34 5.31 12.90
CA ASN A 79 -4.66 4.91 12.42
C ASN A 79 -4.92 3.44 12.74
N ILE A 80 -6.15 3.14 13.13
CA ILE A 80 -6.70 1.79 13.18
C ILE A 80 -7.86 1.69 12.18
N ILE A 81 -8.16 0.47 11.74
CA ILE A 81 -9.33 0.20 10.90
C ILE A 81 -10.22 -0.82 11.58
N ASN A 82 -11.49 -0.45 11.73
CA ASN A 82 -12.53 -1.39 12.10
C ASN A 82 -13.15 -1.95 10.82
N TYR A 83 -13.22 -3.27 10.74
CA TYR A 83 -14.00 -4.02 9.77
C TYR A 83 -15.24 -4.57 10.48
N ARG A 84 -16.40 -4.00 10.15
CA ARG A 84 -17.65 -4.23 10.87
C ARG A 84 -17.48 -3.91 12.36
N ASP A 85 -17.61 -4.89 13.24
CA ASP A 85 -17.48 -4.82 14.69
C ASP A 85 -16.10 -5.24 15.22
N THR A 86 -15.14 -5.53 14.33
CA THR A 86 -13.80 -6.00 14.70
C THR A 86 -12.71 -5.02 14.29
N THR A 87 -11.67 -4.86 15.10
CA THR A 87 -10.45 -4.13 14.70
C THR A 87 -9.60 -5.06 13.86
N ILE A 88 -9.07 -4.57 12.73
CA ILE A 88 -8.15 -5.35 11.92
C ILE A 88 -6.79 -5.40 12.62
N HIS A 89 -6.40 -6.61 13.02
CA HIS A 89 -5.04 -6.95 13.44
C HIS A 89 -4.36 -7.73 12.30
N PHE A 90 -3.13 -7.36 11.96
CA PHE A 90 -2.40 -7.99 10.86
C PHE A 90 -1.04 -8.48 11.34
N ASN A 91 -0.69 -9.73 11.01
CA ASN A 91 0.64 -10.24 11.28
C ASN A 91 1.52 -10.03 10.04
N PRO A 92 2.55 -9.17 10.11
CA PRO A 92 3.44 -8.92 8.98
C PRO A 92 4.34 -10.11 8.63
N ASN A 93 4.45 -11.14 9.49
CA ASN A 93 5.18 -12.38 9.21
C ASN A 93 4.48 -13.20 8.12
N LEU A 94 4.70 -12.81 6.87
CA LEU A 94 4.38 -13.63 5.72
C LEU A 94 5.56 -14.58 5.53
N LYS A 95 5.37 -15.85 5.92
CA LYS A 95 6.35 -16.95 5.85
C LYS A 95 7.00 -17.19 4.47
N ASN A 96 6.68 -16.41 3.45
CA ASN A 96 7.15 -16.59 2.08
C ASN A 96 7.71 -15.26 1.54
N LEU A 97 9.03 -15.08 1.64
CA LEU A 97 9.95 -14.65 0.57
C LEU A 97 11.18 -13.83 1.03
N VAL A 98 11.29 -13.48 2.30
CA VAL A 98 12.56 -13.02 2.87
C VAL A 98 12.70 -13.68 4.24
N GLU A 99 13.67 -14.59 4.38
CA GLU A 99 13.96 -15.30 5.64
C GLU A 99 14.27 -14.35 6.81
N ASP A 100 14.57 -13.08 6.52
CA ASP A 100 14.93 -12.06 7.50
C ASP A 100 13.76 -11.44 8.27
N TYR A 101 12.50 -11.75 7.92
CA TYR A 101 11.34 -11.25 8.67
C TYR A 101 10.71 -12.32 9.55
N GLN A 102 11.44 -12.65 10.63
CA GLN A 102 10.89 -13.28 11.82
C GLN A 102 10.72 -12.18 12.88
N SER A 103 9.65 -11.37 12.80
CA SER A 103 9.32 -10.51 13.93
C SER A 103 8.60 -11.35 14.99
N ASP A 104 8.97 -11.22 16.26
CA ASP A 104 8.28 -11.90 17.35
C ASP A 104 6.82 -11.40 17.45
N GLU A 105 5.92 -12.19 16.86
CA GLU A 105 4.52 -12.44 17.19
C GLU A 105 3.55 -11.28 17.45
N THR A 106 3.91 -10.00 17.31
CA THR A 106 3.00 -8.90 17.67
C THR A 106 2.16 -8.47 16.46
N PRO A 107 0.83 -8.72 16.44
CA PRO A 107 -0.01 -8.24 15.35
C PRO A 107 0.02 -6.71 15.31
N LEU A 108 0.35 -6.17 14.14
CA LEU A 108 0.31 -4.73 13.88
C LEU A 108 -1.13 -4.31 13.63
N TYR A 109 -1.53 -3.21 14.27
CA TYR A 109 -2.83 -2.57 14.07
C TYR A 109 -2.69 -1.06 13.78
N ASN A 110 -1.45 -0.56 13.75
CA ASN A 110 -1.11 0.84 13.55
C ASN A 110 -0.72 1.06 12.09
N PHE A 111 -1.57 1.75 11.33
CA PHE A 111 -1.31 2.11 9.94
C PHE A 111 -0.88 3.57 9.85
N TYR A 112 0.22 3.85 9.15
CA TYR A 112 0.68 5.24 8.94
C TYR A 112 -0.23 5.98 7.97
N THR A 113 -0.53 5.34 6.84
CA THR A 113 -1.31 5.93 5.77
C THR A 113 -2.42 4.97 5.35
N ILE A 114 -3.61 5.52 5.11
CA ILE A 114 -4.78 4.75 4.66
C ILE A 114 -5.48 5.51 3.54
N TYR A 115 -5.67 4.83 2.41
CA TYR A 115 -6.45 5.33 1.29
C TYR A 115 -7.52 4.34 0.89
N TYR A 116 -8.78 4.77 0.87
CA TYR A 116 -9.84 3.96 0.27
C TYR A 116 -9.63 3.85 -1.24
N LEU A 117 -9.78 2.65 -1.78
CA LEU A 117 -9.51 2.35 -3.19
C LEU A 117 -10.77 2.46 -4.05
N ASN A 118 -11.94 2.65 -3.46
CA ASN A 118 -13.19 2.85 -4.18
C ASN A 118 -14.16 3.75 -3.38
N PRO A 119 -15.20 4.31 -4.03
CA PRO A 119 -16.17 5.19 -3.36
C PRO A 119 -17.01 4.48 -2.30
N GLN A 120 -17.27 3.18 -2.48
CA GLN A 120 -18.05 2.36 -1.54
C GLN A 120 -17.26 2.00 -0.27
N LYS A 121 -15.97 2.33 -0.22
CA LYS A 121 -15.03 1.98 0.85
C LYS A 121 -15.08 0.48 1.19
N THR A 122 -15.11 -0.36 0.16
CA THR A 122 -15.04 -1.84 0.28
C THR A 122 -13.63 -2.38 0.05
N ALA A 123 -12.67 -1.49 -0.22
CA ALA A 123 -11.24 -1.79 -0.23
C ALA A 123 -10.44 -0.58 0.25
N PHE A 124 -9.32 -0.81 0.91
CA PHE A 124 -8.36 0.22 1.28
C PHE A 124 -6.92 -0.26 1.11
N LEU A 125 -6.05 0.71 0.84
CA LEU A 125 -4.61 0.58 0.79
C LEU A 125 -4.05 1.09 2.11
N ALA A 126 -3.12 0.37 2.72
CA ALA A 126 -2.42 0.84 3.90
C ALA A 126 -0.92 0.63 3.80
N ASP A 127 -0.20 1.56 4.40
CA ASP A 127 1.24 1.52 4.55
C ASP A 127 1.62 1.10 5.96
N MET A 128 2.55 0.15 6.07
CA MET A 128 2.96 -0.47 7.33
C MET A 128 4.47 -0.37 7.53
N PRO A 129 4.93 0.08 8.72
CA PRO A 129 6.35 0.11 9.03
C PRO A 129 6.97 -1.27 8.84
N GLY A 130 8.02 -1.33 8.03
CA GLY A 130 9.01 -2.40 8.15
C GLY A 130 9.85 -2.19 9.43
N PRO A 131 10.59 -3.21 9.89
CA PRO A 131 11.64 -3.03 10.89
C PRO A 131 12.68 -2.02 10.36
N SER A 132 13.53 -1.50 11.26
CA SER A 132 14.43 -0.35 11.06
C SER A 132 15.37 -0.35 9.83
N HIS A 133 15.42 -1.43 9.05
CA HIS A 133 16.23 -1.64 7.85
C HIS A 133 15.39 -2.00 6.60
N ILE A 134 14.06 -2.14 6.73
CA ILE A 134 13.15 -2.46 5.62
C ILE A 134 12.20 -1.29 5.44
N SER A 135 12.18 -0.73 4.24
CA SER A 135 11.25 0.31 3.85
C SER A 135 9.79 -0.14 3.96
N SER A 136 8.89 0.84 4.11
CA SER A 136 7.49 0.61 4.43
C SER A 136 6.78 -0.28 3.39
N ARG A 137 5.99 -1.26 3.84
CA ARG A 137 5.31 -2.23 2.98
C ARG A 137 3.85 -1.84 2.76
N VAL A 138 3.39 -1.99 1.53
CA VAL A 138 2.03 -1.59 1.14
C VAL A 138 1.13 -2.81 0.96
N PHE A 139 -0.03 -2.76 1.60
CA PHE A 139 -1.05 -3.81 1.57
C PHE A 139 -2.39 -3.27 1.08
N VAL A 140 -3.16 -4.13 0.41
CA VAL A 140 -4.56 -3.91 0.05
C VAL A 140 -5.43 -4.82 0.88
N PHE A 141 -6.40 -4.22 1.56
CA PHE A 141 -7.42 -4.91 2.33
C PHE A 141 -8.74 -4.76 1.57
N CYS A 142 -9.40 -5.86 1.26
CA CYS A 142 -10.59 -5.85 0.42
C CYS A 142 -11.66 -6.79 0.95
N GLU A 143 -12.89 -6.31 1.00
CA GLU A 143 -14.05 -7.16 1.25
C GLU A 143 -14.28 -8.08 0.06
N GLN A 144 -14.36 -9.38 0.32
CA GLN A 144 -14.73 -10.40 -0.64
C GLN A 144 -15.95 -11.18 -0.14
N PRO A 145 -16.63 -11.98 -1.00
CA PRO A 145 -17.82 -12.74 -0.58
C PRO A 145 -17.60 -13.67 0.62
N ASN A 146 -16.36 -14.13 0.84
CA ASN A 146 -15.92 -14.99 1.94
C ASN A 146 -15.30 -14.22 3.13
N GLY A 147 -15.35 -12.89 3.12
CA GLY A 147 -14.86 -12.01 4.19
C GLY A 147 -13.69 -11.12 3.74
N LEU A 148 -12.93 -10.63 4.71
CA LEU A 148 -11.78 -9.77 4.45
C LEU A 148 -10.61 -10.58 3.86
N ASN A 149 -10.14 -10.15 2.70
CA ASN A 149 -8.90 -10.61 2.08
C ASN A 149 -7.83 -9.53 2.19
N VAL A 150 -6.57 -9.96 2.32
CA VAL A 150 -5.41 -9.08 2.38
C VAL A 150 -4.48 -9.44 1.24
N TYR A 151 -3.94 -8.43 0.55
CA TYR A 151 -3.00 -8.59 -0.54
C TYR A 151 -1.77 -7.72 -0.29
N ARG A 152 -0.57 -8.25 -0.53
CA ARG A 152 0.68 -7.48 -0.54
C ARG A 152 0.90 -6.88 -1.92
N ILE A 153 1.28 -5.61 -1.98
CA ILE A 153 1.75 -4.99 -3.22
C ILE A 153 3.25 -5.18 -3.29
N GLU A 154 3.62 -6.20 -4.04
CA GLU A 154 5.00 -6.55 -4.32
C GLU A 154 5.06 -7.08 -5.74
N ARG A 155 6.13 -6.75 -6.46
CA ARG A 155 6.42 -7.36 -7.76
C ARG A 155 7.86 -7.84 -7.74
N PRO A 156 8.10 -9.16 -7.84
CA PRO A 156 9.44 -9.74 -7.78
C PRO A 156 10.41 -9.09 -8.78
N VAL A 157 11.69 -9.11 -8.43
CA VAL A 157 12.81 -8.73 -9.29
C VAL A 157 13.83 -9.86 -9.31
N GLN A 158 14.52 -10.04 -10.44
CA GLN A 158 15.60 -11.01 -10.58
C GLN A 158 16.95 -10.39 -10.21
N GLU A 159 17.10 -9.11 -10.52
CA GLU A 159 18.34 -8.36 -10.33
C GLU A 159 18.01 -7.18 -9.38
N GLN A 160 18.46 -7.26 -8.14
CA GLN A 160 18.62 -6.06 -7.33
C GLN A 160 19.80 -5.31 -7.95
N ILE A 161 19.60 -4.13 -8.52
CA ILE A 161 20.72 -3.32 -9.01
C ILE A 161 21.72 -3.15 -7.85
N SER A 162 22.99 -3.38 -8.16
CA SER A 162 24.18 -3.35 -7.30
C SER A 162 24.53 -1.96 -6.75
N SER A 163 23.53 -1.13 -6.48
CA SER A 163 23.67 0.14 -5.75
C SER A 163 22.67 0.19 -4.59
N GLY A 164 22.99 -0.54 -3.51
CA GLY A 164 22.77 -0.11 -2.13
C GLY A 164 21.38 0.26 -1.60
N ASP A 165 20.29 0.19 -2.37
CA ASP A 165 19.01 0.71 -1.89
C ASP A 165 17.90 -0.35 -1.90
N GLU A 166 17.91 -1.19 -0.88
CA GLU A 166 16.68 -1.83 -0.36
C GLU A 166 15.68 -0.79 0.21
N ASN A 167 16.10 0.48 0.24
CA ASN A 167 15.33 1.66 0.64
C ASN A 167 14.38 2.21 -0.46
N ILE A 168 14.39 1.71 -1.70
CA ILE A 168 13.59 2.25 -2.82
C ILE A 168 12.18 1.64 -2.91
N TYR A 169 11.47 1.54 -1.78
CA TYR A 169 10.01 1.48 -1.85
C TYR A 169 9.52 2.92 -1.72
N MET A 170 9.14 3.53 -2.84
CA MET A 170 8.58 4.89 -2.84
C MET A 170 7.19 4.98 -2.15
N GLY A 171 6.71 3.86 -1.60
CA GLY A 171 5.48 3.78 -0.83
C GLY A 171 4.28 4.18 -1.66
N ILE A 172 3.47 5.09 -1.10
CA ILE A 172 2.21 5.55 -1.70
C ILE A 172 2.29 7.04 -1.99
N SER A 173 2.11 7.42 -3.25
CA SER A 173 2.07 8.81 -3.69
C SER A 173 0.73 9.17 -4.31
N LYS A 174 0.11 10.28 -3.89
CA LYS A 174 -1.08 10.81 -4.55
C LYS A 174 -0.67 11.65 -5.76
N ILE A 175 -0.94 11.16 -6.97
CA ILE A 175 -0.48 11.78 -8.23
C ILE A 175 -1.59 12.54 -8.97
N GLY A 176 -2.83 12.48 -8.46
CA GLY A 176 -3.97 13.21 -8.99
C GLY A 176 -5.13 13.21 -8.00
N GLY A 177 -6.26 13.82 -8.37
CA GLY A 177 -7.42 13.95 -7.48
C GLY A 177 -7.91 12.60 -6.92
N ASN A 178 -7.93 11.56 -7.77
CA ASN A 178 -8.39 10.20 -7.44
C ASN A 178 -7.37 9.12 -7.82
N LEU A 179 -6.10 9.48 -8.02
CA LEU A 179 -5.06 8.56 -8.48
C LEU A 179 -3.98 8.38 -7.41
N LEU A 180 -3.67 7.13 -7.10
CA LEU A 180 -2.54 6.76 -6.25
C LEU A 180 -1.52 5.99 -7.07
N LEU A 181 -0.26 6.37 -6.95
CA LEU A 181 0.89 5.64 -7.44
C LEU A 181 1.46 4.83 -6.28
N VAL A 182 1.68 3.53 -6.48
CA VAL A 182 2.21 2.63 -5.46
C VAL A 182 3.45 1.92 -5.98
N ASN A 183 4.57 2.11 -5.29
CA ASN A 183 5.87 1.48 -5.57
C ASN A 183 6.34 1.57 -7.03
N ASN A 184 5.88 2.56 -7.80
CA ASN A 184 6.09 2.64 -9.26
C ASN A 184 5.63 1.40 -10.06
N ASP A 185 4.90 0.48 -9.44
CA ASP A 185 4.41 -0.72 -10.10
C ASP A 185 2.92 -0.62 -10.43
N TYR A 186 2.15 0.17 -9.67
CA TYR A 186 0.71 0.26 -9.85
C TYR A 186 0.18 1.70 -9.78
N ILE A 187 -0.82 1.99 -10.62
CA ILE A 187 -1.71 3.16 -10.49
C ILE A 187 -3.08 2.69 -10.05
N PHE A 188 -3.58 3.18 -8.93
CA PHE A 188 -4.95 2.96 -8.47
C PHE A 188 -5.83 4.15 -8.80
N ASN A 189 -6.94 3.90 -9.50
CA ASN A 189 -7.99 4.88 -9.71
C ASN A 189 -9.11 4.67 -8.69
N GLN A 190 -9.13 5.54 -7.68
CA GLN A 190 -10.05 5.50 -6.56
C GLN A 190 -11.51 5.79 -6.95
N ARG A 191 -11.74 6.46 -8.09
CA ARG A 191 -13.09 6.78 -8.56
C ARG A 191 -13.81 5.52 -9.04
N ILE A 192 -13.09 4.65 -9.75
CA ILE A 192 -13.65 3.46 -10.38
C ILE A 192 -13.21 2.16 -9.71
N GLY A 193 -12.38 2.21 -8.66
CA GLY A 193 -11.88 1.00 -7.99
C GLY A 193 -11.11 0.07 -8.91
N LYS A 194 -10.18 0.60 -9.70
CA LYS A 194 -9.36 -0.20 -10.63
C LYS A 194 -7.88 0.10 -10.42
N ALA A 195 -7.06 -0.95 -10.43
CA ALA A 195 -5.61 -0.86 -10.48
C ALA A 195 -5.11 -1.07 -11.92
N TYR A 196 -3.99 -0.43 -12.25
CA TYR A 196 -3.30 -0.56 -13.52
C TYR A 196 -1.84 -0.91 -13.23
N LEU A 197 -1.38 -2.05 -13.74
CA LEU A 197 0.02 -2.45 -13.65
C LEU A 197 0.84 -1.59 -14.62
N ILE A 198 1.88 -0.94 -14.10
CA ILE A 198 2.85 -0.19 -14.90
C ILE A 198 3.86 -1.21 -15.47
N PRO A 199 3.98 -1.33 -16.79
CA PRO A 199 5.04 -2.13 -17.40
C PRO A 199 6.40 -1.58 -16.97
N ARG A 200 7.31 -2.46 -16.57
CA ARG A 200 8.69 -2.05 -16.31
C ARG A 200 9.44 -2.03 -17.64
N PRO A 201 10.26 -1.01 -17.91
CA PRO A 201 11.16 -1.00 -19.07
C PRO A 201 12.02 -2.26 -19.13
N ASP A 202 12.65 -2.63 -18.00
CA ASP A 202 13.22 -3.96 -17.78
C ASP A 202 12.36 -4.76 -16.77
N PRO A 203 11.73 -5.88 -17.18
CA PRO A 203 10.96 -6.72 -16.29
C PRO A 203 11.73 -7.28 -15.08
N LYS A 204 13.07 -7.39 -15.17
CA LYS A 204 13.94 -7.98 -14.14
C LYS A 204 14.28 -7.02 -13.01
N GLU A 205 14.22 -5.72 -13.26
CA GLU A 205 14.62 -4.67 -12.34
C GLU A 205 13.41 -3.93 -11.78
N ARG A 206 13.59 -3.07 -10.77
CA ARG A 206 12.53 -2.13 -10.36
C ARG A 206 12.59 -0.88 -11.21
N MET A 207 11.43 -0.30 -11.54
CA MET A 207 11.42 0.99 -12.22
C MET A 207 11.86 2.10 -11.24
N GLN A 208 13.07 2.62 -11.48
CA GLN A 208 13.65 3.72 -10.73
C GLN A 208 13.24 5.05 -11.35
N ALA A 209 12.06 5.54 -11.00
CA ALA A 209 11.51 6.72 -11.65
C ALA A 209 10.80 7.68 -10.69
N ASP A 210 10.98 8.97 -10.93
CA ASP A 210 10.29 10.03 -10.21
C ASP A 210 9.05 10.44 -11.00
N PHE A 211 7.85 10.33 -10.39
CA PHE A 211 6.64 10.86 -11.00
C PHE A 211 6.76 12.37 -11.20
N THR A 212 6.42 12.81 -12.41
CA THR A 212 6.55 14.20 -12.84
C THR A 212 5.20 14.87 -13.00
N THR A 213 4.36 14.38 -13.93
CA THR A 213 3.10 15.04 -14.26
C THR A 213 2.07 14.07 -14.86
N LEU A 214 0.82 14.51 -14.91
CA LEU A 214 -0.26 13.85 -15.66
C LEU A 214 -0.52 14.58 -16.97
N SER A 215 -1.01 13.86 -17.98
CA SER A 215 -1.58 14.50 -19.17
C SER A 215 -2.74 15.43 -18.81
N PRO A 216 -3.07 16.41 -19.67
CA PRO A 216 -4.22 17.30 -19.46
C PRO A 216 -5.55 16.57 -19.25
N ASP A 217 -5.73 15.40 -19.87
CA ASP A 217 -6.90 14.55 -19.66
C ASP A 217 -6.78 13.57 -18.47
N GLY A 218 -5.64 13.61 -17.77
CA GLY A 218 -5.35 12.83 -16.56
C GLY A 218 -5.14 11.33 -16.82
N LYS A 219 -4.94 10.90 -18.06
CA LYS A 219 -4.87 9.47 -18.46
C LYS A 219 -3.46 8.94 -18.72
N THR A 220 -2.47 9.81 -18.86
CA THR A 220 -1.07 9.43 -19.01
C THR A 220 -0.28 9.94 -17.82
N ALA A 221 0.45 9.06 -17.16
CA ALA A 221 1.40 9.41 -16.11
C ALA A 221 2.81 9.46 -16.68
N VAL A 222 3.55 10.54 -16.39
CA VAL A 222 4.90 10.77 -16.87
C VAL A 222 5.87 10.67 -15.70
N PHE A 223 6.96 9.96 -15.94
CA PHE A 223 8.03 9.72 -14.98
C PHE A 223 9.37 10.07 -15.62
N ASN A 224 10.28 10.61 -14.80
CA ASN A 224 11.68 10.66 -15.17
C ASN A 224 12.36 9.43 -14.57
N ALA A 225 12.69 8.49 -15.43
CA ALA A 225 13.30 7.25 -15.04
C ALA A 225 14.82 7.34 -15.18
N LYS A 226 15.52 6.76 -14.21
CA LYS A 226 16.93 6.47 -14.36
C LYS A 226 17.10 5.34 -15.37
N GLY A 227 18.19 5.41 -16.13
CA GLY A 227 18.65 4.31 -16.96
C GLY A 227 18.69 2.97 -16.20
N SER A 228 18.39 1.88 -16.90
CA SER A 228 18.60 0.51 -16.38
C SER A 228 20.10 0.27 -16.16
N SER A 229 20.48 -0.80 -15.44
CA SER A 229 21.88 -1.25 -15.39
C SER A 229 22.50 -1.46 -16.79
N THR A 230 21.66 -1.66 -17.80
CA THR A 230 22.04 -1.85 -19.22
C THR A 230 22.04 -0.56 -20.04
N ASP A 231 21.27 0.46 -19.65
CA ASP A 231 21.11 1.72 -20.38
C ASP A 231 21.67 2.88 -19.57
N ARG A 232 22.77 3.52 -20.02
CA ARG A 232 23.46 4.58 -19.27
C ARG A 232 22.83 5.97 -19.36
N PHE A 233 21.62 6.10 -19.89
CA PHE A 233 20.94 7.38 -20.03
C PHE A 233 19.61 7.37 -19.27
N ASP A 234 19.27 8.51 -18.67
CA ASP A 234 17.95 8.76 -18.11
C ASP A 234 16.93 8.92 -19.25
N TYR A 235 15.67 8.57 -19.01
CA TYR A 235 14.61 8.67 -20.01
C TYR A 235 13.30 9.17 -19.41
N ILE A 236 12.48 9.80 -20.24
CA ILE A 236 11.08 10.07 -19.92
C ILE A 236 10.31 8.80 -20.20
N TYR A 237 9.65 8.27 -19.17
CA TYR A 237 8.73 7.14 -19.28
C TYR A 237 7.29 7.64 -19.19
N GLN A 238 6.45 7.29 -20.16
CA GLN A 238 5.08 7.77 -20.25
C GLN A 238 4.12 6.60 -20.31
N PHE A 239 3.18 6.50 -19.36
CA PHE A 239 2.23 5.39 -19.28
C PHE A 239 0.79 5.87 -19.38
N HIS A 240 0.13 5.58 -20.52
CA HIS A 240 -1.30 5.78 -20.70
C HIS A 240 -2.05 4.61 -20.06
N TYR A 241 -2.33 4.75 -18.76
CA TYR A 241 -2.81 3.67 -17.91
C TYR A 241 -4.14 3.04 -18.35
N PRO A 242 -5.14 3.76 -18.93
CA PRO A 242 -6.37 3.11 -19.35
C PRO A 242 -6.19 2.10 -20.48
N SER A 243 -5.23 2.33 -21.39
CA SER A 243 -4.98 1.44 -22.53
C SER A 243 -3.78 0.52 -22.34
N GLY A 244 -2.97 0.73 -21.29
CA GLY A 244 -1.73 -0.01 -21.07
C GLY A 244 -0.59 0.36 -22.03
N LYS A 245 -0.76 1.38 -22.91
CA LYS A 245 0.30 1.80 -23.84
C LYS A 245 1.30 2.66 -23.09
N PHE A 246 2.58 2.44 -23.36
CA PHE A 246 3.66 3.29 -22.87
C PHE A 246 4.58 3.73 -24.00
N GLU A 247 5.25 4.85 -23.79
CA GLU A 247 6.26 5.41 -24.68
C GLU A 247 7.45 5.88 -23.83
N THR A 248 8.65 5.83 -24.42
CA THR A 248 9.89 6.27 -23.78
C THR A 248 10.66 7.17 -24.71
N ASP A 249 11.21 8.26 -24.17
CA ASP A 249 12.10 9.15 -24.90
C ASP A 249 13.40 9.34 -24.09
N SER A 250 14.55 9.08 -24.68
CA SER A 250 15.86 9.26 -24.03
C SER A 250 16.11 10.73 -23.74
N ILE A 251 16.69 11.05 -22.59
CA ILE A 251 17.14 12.41 -22.26
C ILE A 251 18.65 12.48 -22.51
N PRO A 252 19.11 13.31 -23.46
CA PRO A 252 20.54 13.52 -23.71
C PRO A 252 21.30 13.96 -22.43
N SER A 253 22.52 13.45 -22.25
CA SER A 253 23.30 13.66 -21.02
C SER A 253 23.74 15.12 -20.79
N ASP A 254 23.89 15.90 -21.86
CA ASP A 254 24.24 17.32 -21.85
C ASP A 254 23.11 18.22 -21.30
N GLN A 255 21.86 17.77 -21.45
CA GLN A 255 20.67 18.50 -20.99
C GLN A 255 20.51 18.53 -19.46
N TYR A 256 21.11 17.57 -18.73
CA TYR A 256 21.09 17.58 -17.26
C TYR A 256 22.05 18.60 -16.62
N GLN A 257 23.00 19.19 -17.37
CA GLN A 257 24.13 19.95 -16.81
C GLN A 257 23.84 21.36 -16.24
N SER A 258 22.64 21.93 -16.43
CA SER A 258 22.30 23.26 -15.87
C SER A 258 21.98 23.22 -14.34
N PRO A 259 22.38 24.20 -13.52
CA PRO A 259 22.19 24.16 -12.06
C PRO A 259 20.78 24.64 -11.67
N LEU A 260 19.82 23.75 -11.52
CA LEU A 260 18.53 24.09 -10.89
C LEU A 260 18.09 22.97 -9.93
N PRO A 261 17.77 23.29 -8.66
CA PRO A 261 17.50 22.31 -7.60
C PRO A 261 16.18 21.53 -7.75
N ASP A 262 15.35 21.83 -8.75
CA ASP A 262 13.98 21.30 -8.92
C ASP A 262 13.74 20.68 -10.32
N LYS A 263 14.84 20.29 -11.01
CA LYS A 263 14.87 20.04 -12.46
C LYS A 263 13.97 18.92 -12.97
N LYS A 264 13.84 17.80 -12.27
CA LYS A 264 13.17 16.63 -12.84
C LYS A 264 11.68 16.89 -13.13
N LYS A 265 10.95 17.53 -12.22
CA LYS A 265 9.51 17.74 -12.42
C LYS A 265 9.17 18.77 -13.51
N LYS A 266 9.99 19.80 -13.67
CA LYS A 266 9.74 20.88 -14.65
C LYS A 266 10.37 20.64 -16.01
N TRP A 267 11.30 19.70 -16.12
CA TRP A 267 12.01 19.43 -17.37
C TRP A 267 11.08 19.02 -18.53
N PRO A 268 10.12 18.09 -18.33
CA PRO A 268 9.21 17.72 -19.41
C PRO A 268 8.33 18.90 -19.84
N GLU A 269 7.88 19.74 -18.91
CA GLU A 269 7.04 20.91 -19.21
C GLU A 269 7.77 21.96 -20.08
N THR A 270 9.10 22.08 -19.93
CA THR A 270 9.89 23.04 -20.69
C THR A 270 10.26 22.54 -22.08
N HIS A 271 10.56 21.24 -22.24
CA HIS A 271 11.12 20.68 -23.48
C HIS A 271 10.15 19.88 -24.34
N TYR A 272 8.97 19.54 -23.82
CA TYR A 272 7.99 18.72 -24.51
C TYR A 272 6.63 19.41 -24.59
N ASP A 273 5.87 19.07 -25.64
CA ASP A 273 4.47 19.44 -25.79
C ASP A 273 3.59 18.19 -25.77
N TRP A 274 2.33 18.37 -25.39
CA TRP A 274 1.35 17.28 -25.38
C TRP A 274 0.75 17.07 -26.77
N HIS A 275 0.90 15.86 -27.31
CA HIS A 275 0.32 15.45 -28.59
C HIS A 275 -0.66 14.30 -28.41
N ARG A 276 -1.73 14.30 -29.21
CA ARG A 276 -2.64 13.16 -29.31
C ARG A 276 -2.18 12.22 -30.41
N ASP A 277 -2.09 10.93 -30.10
CA ASP A 277 -1.90 9.90 -31.12
C ASP A 277 -3.20 9.64 -31.91
N ALA A 278 -3.13 8.79 -32.94
CA ALA A 278 -4.28 8.42 -33.77
C ALA A 278 -5.44 7.77 -32.99
N ASN A 279 -5.19 7.26 -31.77
CA ASN A 279 -6.20 6.68 -30.88
C ASN A 279 -6.69 7.68 -29.82
N GLY A 280 -6.33 8.96 -29.95
CA GLY A 280 -6.70 10.04 -29.04
C GLY A 280 -5.93 10.07 -27.71
N ARG A 281 -4.89 9.23 -27.55
CA ARG A 281 -4.09 9.12 -26.32
C ARG A 281 -3.07 10.25 -26.28
N MET A 282 -2.89 10.87 -25.11
CA MET A 282 -1.95 11.99 -24.95
C MET A 282 -0.57 11.52 -24.51
N PHE A 283 0.46 11.90 -25.25
CA PHE A 283 1.86 11.69 -24.91
C PHE A 283 2.64 12.99 -25.14
N LEU A 284 3.66 13.22 -24.32
CA LEU A 284 4.66 14.23 -24.54
C LEU A 284 5.50 13.88 -25.78
N LYS A 285 5.80 14.90 -26.59
CA LYS A 285 6.77 14.84 -27.68
C LYS A 285 7.74 16.02 -27.58
N PRO A 286 9.03 15.84 -27.93
CA PRO A 286 9.99 16.92 -27.91
C PRO A 286 9.49 18.10 -28.75
N LYS A 287 9.65 19.31 -28.23
CA LYS A 287 9.40 20.53 -29.02
C LYS A 287 10.38 20.57 -30.17
N ALA A 288 9.94 21.08 -31.32
CA ALA A 288 10.72 21.11 -32.56
C ALA A 288 12.11 21.81 -32.43
N ALA A 289 12.30 22.67 -31.42
CA ALA A 289 13.59 23.33 -31.13
C ALA A 289 14.63 22.44 -30.43
N PHE A 290 14.26 21.20 -30.05
CA PHE A 290 15.12 20.26 -29.31
C PHE A 290 15.24 18.89 -30.01
N ASN A 291 14.83 18.79 -31.27
CA ASN A 291 15.07 17.63 -32.14
C ASN A 291 16.38 17.79 -32.93
#